data_AF-A0A854D4P6-F1
#
_entry.id   AF-A0A854D4P6-F1
#
_cell.length_a   1.000
_cell.length_b   1.000
_cell.length_c   1.000
_cell.angle_alpha   90.00
_cell.angle_beta   90.00
_cell.angle_gamma   90.00
#
_symmetry.space_group_name_H-M   'P 1'
#
loop_
_entity.id
_entity.type
_entity.pdbx_description
1 polymer ?
#
loop_
_entity_poly.entity_id
_entity_poly.type
_entity_poly.pdbx_seq_one_letter_code
_entity_poly.pdbx_strand_id
1 'polypeptide(L)'
;RQDPELDQIVEQMDLRAQKGELFTDQDRRFHMRLLEPLDNHLFLHLTEAFWAVHTLTVPLLGAPRPEDMVATARAHRDMFRAARAGDAQAYRQAVTQHYAPLLTALT
;
A
#
# COMPACT_ATOMS: atom_id res chain seq x y z
N ARG A 1 11.77 12.78 -1.97
CA ARG A 1 11.33 13.90 -2.85
C ARG A 1 9.93 14.36 -2.45
N GLN A 2 9.53 15.58 -2.80
CA GLN A 2 8.10 15.95 -2.75
C GLN A 2 7.35 15.25 -3.90
N ASP A 3 6.13 14.82 -3.63
CA ASP A 3 5.28 14.12 -4.60
C ASP A 3 3.80 14.37 -4.25
N PRO A 4 3.21 15.48 -4.77
CA PRO A 4 1.85 15.89 -4.41
C PRO A 4 0.78 14.84 -4.73
N GLU A 5 1.03 13.98 -5.72
CA GLU A 5 0.14 12.90 -6.06
C GLU A 5 0.11 11.83 -4.96
N LEU A 6 1.28 11.42 -4.44
CA LEU A 6 1.34 10.49 -3.31
C LEU A 6 0.74 11.09 -2.04
N ASP A 7 0.89 12.41 -1.83
CA ASP A 7 0.21 13.10 -0.73
C ASP A 7 -1.32 12.95 -0.83
N GLN A 8 -1.88 13.25 -2.01
CA GLN A 8 -3.32 13.11 -2.25
C GLN A 8 -3.80 11.67 -2.13
N ILE A 9 -3.05 10.70 -2.66
CA ILE A 9 -3.42 9.28 -2.59
C ILE A 9 -3.52 8.84 -1.12
N VAL A 10 -2.49 9.13 -0.31
CA VAL A 10 -2.47 8.76 1.11
C VAL A 10 -3.60 9.45 1.88
N GLU A 11 -3.89 10.72 1.59
CA GLU A 11 -5.03 11.44 2.19
C GLU A 11 -6.37 10.80 1.82
N GLN A 12 -6.57 10.41 0.55
CA GLN A 12 -7.78 9.72 0.11
C GLN A 12 -7.95 8.36 0.79
N MET A 13 -6.86 7.61 0.98
CA MET A 13 -6.88 6.35 1.72
C MET A 13 -7.31 6.57 3.18
N ASP A 14 -6.72 7.56 3.87
CA ASP A 14 -7.06 7.91 5.25
C ASP A 14 -8.54 8.32 5.38
N LEU A 15 -9.06 9.12 4.44
CA LEU A 15 -10.47 9.56 4.45
C LEU A 15 -11.46 8.41 4.20
N ARG A 16 -11.16 7.52 3.26
CA ARG A 16 -12.00 6.33 2.98
C ARG A 16 -11.95 5.35 4.13
N ALA A 17 -10.76 5.11 4.69
CA ALA A 17 -10.58 4.20 5.82
C ALA A 17 -11.38 4.63 7.05
N GLN A 18 -11.44 5.93 7.35
CA GLN A 18 -12.25 6.47 8.46
C GLN A 18 -13.75 6.23 8.28
N LYS A 19 -14.21 6.02 7.04
CA LYS A 19 -15.60 5.66 6.72
C LYS A 19 -15.84 4.16 6.63
N GLY A 20 -14.81 3.33 6.84
CA GLY A 20 -14.86 1.89 6.62
C GLY A 20 -14.97 1.50 5.14
N GLU A 21 -14.63 2.41 4.23
CA GLU A 21 -14.69 2.18 2.78
C GLU A 21 -13.38 1.56 2.28
N LEU A 22 -13.50 0.68 1.28
CA LEU A 22 -12.35 0.17 0.54
C LEU A 22 -11.70 1.27 -0.30
N PHE A 23 -10.39 1.14 -0.52
CA PHE A 23 -9.56 2.07 -1.29
C PHE A 23 -8.62 1.35 -2.26
N THR A 24 -9.07 0.24 -2.85
CA THR A 24 -8.28 -0.65 -3.73
C THR A 24 -7.57 0.09 -4.87
N ASP A 25 -8.23 1.07 -5.49
CA ASP A 25 -7.64 1.85 -6.58
C ASP A 25 -6.52 2.78 -6.09
N GLN A 26 -6.71 3.40 -4.92
CA GLN A 26 -5.69 4.25 -4.28
C GLN A 26 -4.47 3.42 -3.86
N ASP A 27 -4.70 2.23 -3.30
CA ASP A 27 -3.64 1.29 -2.91
C ASP A 27 -2.79 0.89 -4.14
N ARG A 28 -3.42 0.44 -5.24
CA ARG A 28 -2.71 0.18 -6.50
C ARG A 28 -1.90 1.39 -6.96
N ARG A 29 -2.55 2.56 -7.03
CA ARG A 29 -1.92 3.77 -7.56
C ARG A 29 -0.74 4.19 -6.69
N PHE A 30 -0.85 4.06 -5.37
CA PHE A 30 0.24 4.33 -4.43
C PHE A 30 1.49 3.54 -4.78
N HIS A 31 1.37 2.21 -4.91
CA HIS A 31 2.49 1.34 -5.23
C HIS A 31 3.10 1.64 -6.59
N MET A 32 2.27 1.84 -7.62
CA MET A 32 2.77 2.17 -8.97
C MET A 32 3.51 3.50 -8.95
N ARG A 33 2.92 4.53 -8.33
CA ARG A 33 3.49 5.88 -8.28
C ARG A 33 4.81 5.93 -7.52
N LEU A 34 4.96 5.11 -6.48
CA LEU A 34 6.20 5.01 -5.71
C LEU A 34 7.36 4.43 -6.54
N LEU A 35 7.05 3.55 -7.50
CA LEU A 35 8.03 2.83 -8.33
C LEU A 35 8.31 3.50 -9.68
N GLU A 36 7.35 4.23 -10.26
CA GLU A 36 7.50 4.99 -11.52
C GLU A 36 8.82 5.76 -11.69
N PRO A 37 9.40 6.41 -10.66
CA PRO A 37 10.61 7.22 -10.82
C PRO A 37 11.91 6.40 -10.82
N LEU A 38 11.83 5.10 -10.54
CA LEU A 38 12.99 4.23 -10.44
C LEU A 38 13.34 3.72 -11.84
N ASP A 39 14.63 3.67 -12.17
CA ASP A 39 15.13 3.10 -13.44
C ASP A 39 14.92 1.56 -13.53
N ASN A 40 14.34 0.94 -12.51
CA ASN A 40 14.04 -0.48 -12.47
C ASN A 40 12.61 -0.76 -12.96
N HIS A 41 12.41 -0.66 -14.29
CA HIS A 41 11.11 -0.92 -14.92
C HIS A 41 10.63 -2.38 -14.75
N LEU A 42 11.54 -3.34 -14.62
CA LEU A 42 11.17 -4.73 -14.34
C LEU A 42 10.41 -4.84 -13.02
N PHE A 43 10.87 -4.13 -11.99
CA PHE A 43 10.22 -4.14 -10.69
C PHE A 43 8.81 -3.55 -10.74
N LEU A 44 8.63 -2.42 -11.45
CA LEU A 44 7.32 -1.83 -11.70
C LEU A 44 6.35 -2.82 -12.34
N HIS A 45 6.78 -3.51 -13.41
CA HIS A 45 5.94 -4.50 -14.11
C HIS A 45 5.61 -5.73 -13.26
N LEU A 46 6.58 -6.21 -12.46
CA LEU A 46 6.33 -7.32 -11.54
C LEU A 46 5.32 -6.93 -10.46
N THR A 47 5.44 -5.73 -9.88
CA THR A 47 4.46 -5.22 -8.91
C THR A 47 3.07 -5.13 -9.51
N GLU A 48 2.93 -4.65 -10.75
CA GLU A 48 1.64 -4.60 -11.44
C GLU A 48 1.06 -6.00 -11.70
N ALA A 49 1.88 -6.96 -12.12
CA ALA A 49 1.44 -8.33 -12.33
C ALA A 49 0.99 -9.00 -11.01
N PHE A 50 1.75 -8.83 -9.93
CA PHE A 50 1.37 -9.34 -8.61
C PHE A 50 0.12 -8.67 -8.05
N TRP A 51 -0.11 -7.40 -8.38
CA TRP A 51 -1.35 -6.72 -8.01
C TRP A 51 -2.58 -7.41 -8.59
N ALA A 52 -2.53 -7.84 -9.85
CA ALA A 52 -3.64 -8.56 -10.48
C ALA A 52 -3.96 -9.86 -9.70
N VAL A 53 -2.93 -10.63 -9.32
CA VAL A 53 -3.10 -11.84 -8.51
C VAL A 53 -3.66 -11.49 -7.12
N HIS A 54 -3.09 -10.50 -6.45
CA HIS A 54 -3.51 -10.04 -5.12
C HIS A 54 -5.01 -9.69 -5.09
N THR A 55 -5.48 -8.87 -6.04
CA THR A 55 -6.90 -8.46 -6.10
C THR A 55 -7.86 -9.60 -6.40
N LEU A 56 -7.41 -10.67 -7.06
CA LEU A 56 -8.21 -11.87 -7.29
C LEU A 56 -8.24 -12.79 -6.07
N THR A 57 -7.13 -12.91 -5.35
CA THR A 57 -6.98 -13.93 -4.30
C THR A 57 -7.39 -13.43 -2.92
N VAL A 58 -7.04 -12.20 -2.53
CA VAL A 58 -7.26 -11.69 -1.16
C VAL A 58 -8.74 -11.68 -0.74
N PRO A 59 -9.71 -11.29 -1.62
CA PRO A 59 -11.13 -11.40 -1.29
C PRO A 59 -11.59 -12.83 -0.99
N LEU A 60 -10.97 -13.85 -1.62
CA LEU A 60 -11.29 -15.26 -1.38
C LEU A 60 -10.84 -15.73 0.02
N LEU A 61 -9.93 -14.99 0.66
CA LEU A 61 -9.45 -15.23 2.02
C LEU A 61 -10.29 -14.49 3.07
N GLY A 62 -11.38 -13.82 2.68
CA GLY A 62 -12.21 -13.03 3.59
C GLY A 62 -11.56 -11.71 4.04
N ALA A 63 -10.58 -11.23 3.27
CA ALA A 63 -9.84 -10.00 3.54
C ALA A 63 -9.90 -9.03 2.34
N PRO A 64 -9.60 -7.73 2.55
CA PRO A 64 -9.49 -7.08 3.86
C PRO A 64 -10.88 -6.79 4.45
N ARG A 65 -11.00 -6.78 5.78
CA ARG A 65 -12.27 -6.47 6.44
C ARG A 65 -12.39 -4.97 6.69
N PRO A 66 -13.61 -4.39 6.76
CA PRO A 66 -13.81 -2.96 7.01
C PRO A 66 -13.07 -2.44 8.26
N GLU A 67 -12.99 -3.25 9.32
CA GLU A 67 -12.27 -2.91 10.55
C GLU A 67 -10.74 -2.79 10.35
N ASP A 68 -10.19 -3.41 9.30
CA ASP A 68 -8.76 -3.40 9.01
C ASP A 68 -8.35 -2.12 8.22
N MET A 69 -9.30 -1.37 7.66
CA MET A 69 -9.04 -0.26 6.73
C MET A 69 -8.16 0.84 7.33
N VAL A 70 -8.39 1.21 8.59
CA VAL A 70 -7.62 2.26 9.28
C VAL A 70 -6.18 1.81 9.52
N ALA A 71 -5.97 0.53 9.84
CA ALA A 71 -4.62 -0.03 10.02
C ALA A 71 -3.88 -0.06 8.67
N THR A 72 -4.55 -0.48 7.61
CA THR A 72 -3.98 -0.51 6.25
C THR A 72 -3.60 0.89 5.76
N ALA A 73 -4.48 1.89 5.91
CA ALA A 73 -4.16 3.27 5.52
C ALA A 73 -2.97 3.84 6.31
N ARG A 74 -2.91 3.57 7.62
CA ARG A 74 -1.75 3.94 8.46
C ARG A 74 -0.45 3.32 7.94
N ALA A 75 -0.46 2.04 7.58
CA ALA A 75 0.74 1.35 7.10
C ALA A 75 1.29 2.00 5.82
N HIS A 76 0.42 2.35 4.87
CA HIS A 76 0.80 3.08 3.65
C HIS A 76 1.40 4.46 3.96
N ARG A 77 0.79 5.20 4.90
CA ARG A 77 1.32 6.50 5.33
C ARG A 77 2.70 6.37 5.97
N ASP A 78 2.94 5.34 6.77
CA ASP A 78 4.23 5.11 7.42
C ASP A 78 5.31 4.72 6.40
N MET A 79 4.97 3.88 5.41
CA MET A 79 5.82 3.61 4.25
C MET A 79 6.18 4.89 3.51
N PHE A 80 5.19 5.73 3.20
CA PHE A 80 5.42 6.97 2.47
C PHE A 80 6.31 7.96 3.21
N ARG A 81 6.08 8.12 4.52
CA ARG A 81 6.90 8.98 5.38
C ARG A 81 8.35 8.52 5.41
N ALA A 82 8.59 7.22 5.59
CA ALA A 82 9.94 6.66 5.58
C ALA A 82 10.64 6.84 4.23
N ALA A 83 9.94 6.56 3.12
CA ALA A 83 10.45 6.78 1.76
C ALA A 83 10.80 8.26 1.51
N ARG A 84 9.94 9.17 1.96
CA ARG A 84 10.15 10.62 1.82
C ARG A 84 11.36 11.12 2.63
N ALA A 85 11.56 10.58 3.83
CA ALA A 85 12.71 10.87 4.68
C ALA A 85 14.01 10.24 4.17
N GLY A 86 13.95 9.32 3.21
CA GLY A 86 15.12 8.54 2.76
C GLY A 86 15.58 7.51 3.78
N ASP A 87 14.74 7.15 4.76
CA ASP A 87 15.07 6.18 5.80
C ASP A 87 14.73 4.76 5.31
N ALA A 88 15.74 4.09 4.76
CA ALA A 88 15.60 2.75 4.23
C ALA A 88 15.28 1.69 5.32
N GLN A 89 15.71 1.91 6.57
CA GLN A 89 15.43 0.97 7.66
C GLN A 89 13.98 1.08 8.09
N ALA A 90 13.50 2.30 8.34
CA ALA A 90 12.10 2.55 8.66
C ALA A 90 11.19 2.08 7.51
N TYR A 91 11.60 2.28 6.26
CA TYR A 91 10.82 1.83 5.11
C TYR A 91 10.66 0.31 5.08
N ARG A 92 11.73 -0.46 5.33
CA ARG A 92 11.66 -1.92 5.42
C ARG A 92 10.74 -2.38 6.55
N GLN A 93 10.82 -1.75 7.72
CA GLN A 93 9.94 -2.06 8.84
C GLN A 93 8.47 -1.78 8.51
N ALA A 94 8.18 -0.63 7.88
CA ALA A 94 6.84 -0.27 7.45
C ALA A 94 6.28 -1.25 6.41
N VAL A 95 7.11 -1.72 5.47
CA VAL A 95 6.74 -2.78 4.50
C VAL A 95 6.37 -4.08 5.22
N THR A 96 7.16 -4.51 6.20
CA THR A 96 6.84 -5.71 7.00
C THR A 96 5.50 -5.56 7.72
N GLN A 97 5.24 -4.41 8.33
CA GLN A 97 3.99 -4.12 9.02
C GLN A 97 2.79 -4.09 8.05
N HIS A 98 2.98 -3.52 6.86
CA HIS A 98 1.96 -3.47 5.82
C HIS A 98 1.52 -4.87 5.36
N TYR A 99 2.44 -5.83 5.23
CA TYR A 99 2.11 -7.21 4.81
C TYR A 99 1.69 -8.16 5.95
N ALA A 100 1.85 -7.76 7.22
CA ALA A 100 1.50 -8.62 8.36
C ALA A 100 0.01 -9.07 8.39
N PRO A 101 -0.98 -8.24 8.04
CA PRO A 101 -2.38 -8.68 7.95
C PRO A 101 -2.59 -9.76 6.89
N LEU A 102 -1.96 -9.62 5.72
CA LEU A 102 -2.04 -10.63 4.65
C LEU A 102 -1.44 -11.95 5.09
N LEU A 103 -0.28 -11.93 5.76
CA LEU A 103 0.35 -13.14 6.30
C LEU A 103 -0.54 -13.84 7.33
N THR A 104 -1.25 -13.06 8.16
CA THR A 104 -2.19 -13.60 9.16
C THR A 104 -3.38 -14.29 8.50
N ALA A 105 -3.86 -13.79 7.36
CA ALA A 105 -4.95 -14.42 6.61
C ALA A 105 -4.55 -15.73 5.90
N LEU A 106 -3.25 -16.05 5.83
CA LEU A 106 -2.71 -17.25 5.18
C LEU A 106 -2.38 -18.38 6.16
N THR A 107 -2.50 -18.16 7.47
CA THR A 107 -2.13 -19.10 8.54
C THR A 107 -3.31 -19.38 9.46
#